data_AF-A0AAN7A6A3-F1
#
_entry.id   AF-A0AAN7A6A3-F1
#
_cell.length_a   1.000
_cell.length_b   1.000
_cell.length_c   1.000
_cell.angle_alpha   90.00
_cell.angle_beta   90.00
_cell.angle_gamma   90.00
#
_symmetry.space_group_name_H-M   'P 1'
#
loop_
_entity.id
_entity.type
_entity.pdbx_description
1 polymer ?
#
loop_
_entity_poly.entity_id
_entity_poly.type
_entity_poly.pdbx_seq_one_letter_code
_entity_poly.pdbx_strand_id
1 'polypeptide(L)' 'MCDFTKNYYIYTGCMDPGVHFFRTSVDGSRQRSCPRGPHERYIMQPGQCPLCHG' A
#
# COMPACT_ATOMS: atom_id res chain seq x y z
N MET A 1 7.33 8.33 -17.75
CA MET A 1 6.36 7.67 -16.86
C MET A 1 7.01 7.51 -15.50
N CYS A 2 6.34 7.94 -14.43
CA CYS A 2 6.84 7.80 -13.05
C CYS A 2 6.63 6.36 -12.58
N ASP A 3 7.70 5.74 -12.12
CA ASP A 3 7.70 4.40 -11.53
C ASP A 3 7.78 4.45 -9.99
N PHE A 4 7.95 5.64 -9.40
CA PHE A 4 8.08 5.80 -7.95
C PHE A 4 6.72 5.66 -7.26
N THR A 5 6.49 4.52 -6.62
CA THR A 5 5.18 4.12 -6.07
C THR A 5 5.34 3.62 -4.64
N LYS A 6 4.49 4.07 -3.73
CA LYS A 6 4.33 3.54 -2.39
C LYS A 6 3.15 2.56 -2.38
N ASN A 7 3.44 1.30 -2.12
CA ASN A 7 2.44 0.26 -2.02
C ASN A 7 1.98 0.10 -0.57
N TYR A 8 0.67 -0.04 -0.39
CA TYR A 8 0.00 -0.36 0.85
C TYR A 8 -0.65 -1.73 0.70
N TYR A 9 -0.20 -2.70 1.49
CA TYR A 9 -0.72 -4.06 1.46
C TYR A 9 -1.80 -4.21 2.52
N ILE A 10 -2.98 -4.64 2.07
CA ILE A 10 -4.19 -4.71 2.89
C ILE A 10 -4.77 -6.11 2.74
N TYR A 11 -5.25 -6.69 3.84
CA TYR A 11 -5.95 -7.97 3.77
C TYR A 11 -7.36 -7.80 3.20
N THR A 12 -7.78 -8.70 2.33
CA THR A 12 -9.14 -8.69 1.77
C THR A 12 -10.23 -8.83 2.83
N GLY A 13 -9.92 -9.48 3.96
CA GLY A 13 -10.82 -9.58 5.11
C GLY A 13 -10.86 -8.32 5.99
N CYS A 14 -10.26 -7.21 5.56
CA CYS A 14 -10.27 -5.97 6.34
C CYS A 14 -11.57 -5.18 6.16
N MET A 15 -12.17 -4.75 7.27
CA MET A 15 -13.33 -3.84 7.26
C MET A 15 -12.95 -2.38 7.06
N ASP A 16 -11.71 -1.99 7.41
CA ASP A 16 -11.19 -0.64 7.19
C ASP A 16 -9.82 -0.66 6.46
N PRO A 17 -9.84 -0.70 5.11
CA PRO A 17 -8.63 -0.74 4.29
C PRO A 17 -7.75 0.51 4.42
N GLY A 18 -8.34 1.65 4.81
CA GLY A 18 -7.63 2.93 4.89
C GLY A 18 -6.66 2.99 6.07
N VAL A 19 -6.95 2.25 7.15
CA VAL A 19 -6.17 2.27 8.39
C VAL A 19 -5.36 0.99 8.59
N HIS A 20 -5.88 -0.17 8.18
CA HIS A 20 -5.28 -1.47 8.50
C HIS A 20 -4.41 -2.05 7.37
N PHE A 21 -3.43 -1.28 6.90
CA PHE A 21 -2.36 -1.83 6.08
C PHE A 21 -1.35 -2.57 6.99
N PHE A 22 -1.02 -3.81 6.65
CA PHE A 22 -0.07 -4.60 7.46
C PHE A 22 1.37 -4.48 6.96
N ARG A 23 1.55 -3.98 5.73
CA ARG A 23 2.86 -3.77 5.13
C ARG A 23 2.80 -2.58 4.19
N THR A 24 3.91 -1.86 4.11
CA THR A 24 4.15 -0.89 3.04
C THR A 24 5.46 -1.22 2.34
N SER A 25 5.54 -0.92 1.04
CA SER A 25 6.78 -0.93 0.27
C SER A 25 6.87 0.30 -0.61
N VAL A 26 8.07 0.63 -1.07
CA VAL A 26 8.27 1.69 -2.05
C VAL A 26 9.04 1.08 -3.22
N ASP A 27 8.42 1.10 -4.39
CA ASP A 27 8.99 0.61 -5.64
C ASP A 27 9.43 1.79 -6.51
N GLY A 28 10.35 1.51 -7.44
CA GLY A 28 10.87 2.48 -8.39
C GLY A 28 12.03 3.33 -7.85
N SER A 29 12.42 4.36 -8.61
CA SER A 29 13.55 5.22 -8.28
C SER A 29 13.13 6.64 -7.96
N ARG A 30 13.68 7.22 -6.89
CA ARG A 30 13.53 8.65 -6.57
C ARG A 30 14.03 9.57 -7.70
N GLN A 31 14.99 9.11 -8.51
CA GLN A 31 15.52 9.91 -9.63
C GLN A 31 14.49 10.14 -10.75
N ARG A 32 13.47 9.28 -10.84
CA ARG A 32 12.34 9.41 -11.79
C ARG A 32 11.01 9.62 -11.06
N SER A 33 11.06 10.18 -9.85
CA SER A 33 9.86 10.48 -9.08
C SER A 33 9.08 11.65 -9.67
N CYS A 34 7.76 11.60 -9.55
CA CYS A 34 6.92 12.75 -9.84
C CYS A 34 7.14 13.84 -8.78
N PRO A 35 7.03 15.14 -9.15
CA PRO A 35 7.16 16.25 -8.19
C PRO A 35 6.08 16.23 -7.09
N ARG A 36 4.99 15.50 -7.31
CA ARG A 36 3.90 15.29 -6.33
C ARG A 36 4.19 14.16 -5.33
N GLY A 37 5.35 13.51 -5.40
CA GLY A 37 5.76 12.43 -4.49
C GLY A 37 5.57 11.02 -5.08
N PRO A 38 5.81 9.98 -4.26
CA PRO A 38 5.51 8.60 -4.66
C PRO A 38 4.01 8.43 -4.85
N HIS A 39 3.61 7.81 -5.96
CA HIS A 39 2.22 7.48 -6.19
C HIS A 39 1.74 6.42 -5.20
N GLU A 40 0.51 6.52 -4.74
CA GLU A 40 -0.03 5.55 -3.79
C GLU A 40 -0.71 4.41 -4.54
N ARG A 41 -0.42 3.18 -4.13
CA ARG A 41 -1.02 1.97 -4.68
C ARG A 41 -1.49 1.06 -3.57
N TYR A 42 -2.75 0.65 -3.62
CA TYR A 42 -3.33 -0.28 -2.67
C TYR A 42 -3.32 -1.69 -3.28
N ILE A 43 -2.73 -2.64 -2.56
CA ILE A 43 -2.59 -4.03 -2.99
C ILE A 43 -3.35 -4.90 -2.00
N MET A 44 -4.48 -5.45 -2.44
CA MET A 44 -5.25 -6.40 -1.66
C MET A 44 -4.59 -7.77 -1.69
N GLN A 45 -4.31 -8.35 -0.52
CA GLN A 45 -3.83 -9.72 -0.37
C GLN A 45 -4.89 -10.58 0.33
N PRO A 46 -5.07 -11.84 -0.09
CA PRO A 46 -5.94 -12.76 0.60
C PRO A 46 -5.45 -12.98 2.04
N GLY A 47 -6.37 -13.00 2.99
CA GLY A 47 -6.08 -13.21 4.39
C GLY A 47 -7.02 -12.45 5.32
N GLN A 48 -6.81 -12.64 6.62
CA GLN A 48 -7.62 -12.04 7.67
C GLN A 48 -6.83 -10.91 8.34
N CYS A 49 -7.48 -9.76 8.52
CA CYS A 49 -6.85 -8.63 9.18
C CYS A 49 -6.76 -8.90 10.70
N PRO A 50 -5.56 -8.97 11.29
CA PRO A 50 -5.42 -9.20 12.73
C PRO A 50 -5.92 -8.01 13.57
N LEU A 51 -6.02 -6.81 12.98
CA LEU A 51 -6.55 -5.63 13.65
C LEU A 51 -8.09 -5.59 13.65
N CYS A 52 -8.76 -6.28 12.70
CA CYS A 52 -10.23 -6.36 12.66
C CYS A 52 -10.80 -7.52 13.47
N HIS A 53 -10.02 -8.60 13.64
CA HIS A 53 -10.47 -9.84 14.25
C HIS A 53 -9.63 -10.23 15.48
N GLY A 54 -8.94 -9.25 16.09
CA GLY A 54 -8.19 -9.39 17.34
C GLY A 54 -9.09 -9.32 18.56
#